data_AF-A0A560DGI4-F1
#
_entry.id   AF-A0A560DGI4-F1
#
_cell.length_a   1.000
_cell.length_b   1.000
_cell.length_c   1.000
_cell.angle_alpha   90.00
_cell.angle_beta   90.00
_cell.angle_gamma   90.00
#
_symmetry.space_group_name_H-M   'P 1'
#
loop_
_entity.id
_entity.type
_entity.pdbx_description
1 polymer ?
#
loop_
_entity_poly.entity_id
_entity_poly.type
_entity_poly.pdbx_seq_one_letter_code
_entity_poly.pdbx_strand_id
1 'polypeptide(L)'
;MPSLKVILIIALAIGALISSALLVLESPTGYALLSLEWPGITAAYFFWGATGGSALMGVAIAWVVNALAYALGAFILISAFRALSN
;
A
#
# COMPACT_ATOMS: atom_id res chain seq x y z
N MET A 1 -22.79 13.89 2.90
CA MET A 1 -21.76 12.86 3.16
C MET A 1 -21.10 12.41 1.88
N PRO A 2 -19.78 12.16 1.86
CA PRO A 2 -19.10 11.66 0.67
C PRO A 2 -19.65 10.27 0.26
N SER A 3 -19.75 10.03 -1.05
CA SER A 3 -20.20 8.75 -1.58
C SER A 3 -19.16 7.65 -1.34
N LEU A 4 -19.59 6.38 -1.38
CA LEU A 4 -18.65 5.23 -1.27
C LEU A 4 -17.55 5.29 -2.34
N LYS A 5 -17.86 5.75 -3.55
CA LYS A 5 -16.88 5.93 -4.63
C LYS A 5 -15.80 6.94 -4.24
N VAL A 6 -16.20 8.08 -3.67
CA VAL A 6 -15.26 9.12 -3.23
C VAL A 6 -14.37 8.59 -2.09
N ILE A 7 -14.95 7.88 -1.13
CA ILE A 7 -14.20 7.27 -0.02
C ILE A 7 -13.16 6.27 -0.54
N LEU A 8 -13.53 5.43 -1.51
CA LEU A 8 -12.62 4.47 -2.12
C LEU A 8 -11.45 5.18 -2.83
N ILE A 9 -11.72 6.23 -3.61
CA ILE A 9 -10.68 6.99 -4.31
C ILE A 9 -9.71 7.62 -3.31
N ILE A 10 -10.23 8.25 -2.25
CA ILE A 10 -9.40 8.87 -1.20
C ILE A 10 -8.54 7.79 -0.52
N ALA A 11 -9.13 6.65 -0.17
CA ALA A 11 -8.41 5.56 0.47
C ALA A 11 -7.29 5.00 -0.41
N LEU A 12 -7.54 4.80 -1.71
CA LEU A 12 -6.54 4.39 -2.69
C LEU A 12 -5.39 5.41 -2.81
N ALA A 13 -5.72 6.70 -2.84
CA ALA A 13 -4.72 7.76 -2.88
C ALA A 13 -3.84 7.76 -1.61
N ILE A 14 -4.45 7.60 -0.43
CA ILE A 14 -3.71 7.49 0.84
C ILE A 14 -2.79 6.27 0.81
N GLY A 15 -3.28 5.11 0.39
CA GLY A 15 -2.48 3.90 0.31
C GLY A 15 -1.29 4.03 -0.64
N ALA A 16 -1.50 4.60 -1.83
CA ALA A 16 -0.44 4.86 -2.80
C ALA A 16 0.62 5.85 -2.26
N LEU A 17 0.20 6.90 -1.53
CA LEU A 17 1.12 7.84 -0.90
C LEU A 17 1.95 7.18 0.20
N ILE A 18 1.33 6.39 1.07
CA ILE A 18 2.05 5.67 2.14
C ILE A 18 3.06 4.69 1.54
N SER A 19 2.64 3.87 0.58
CA SER A 19 3.52 2.91 -0.10
C SER A 19 4.72 3.59 -0.78
N SER A 20 4.47 4.72 -1.45
CA SER A 20 5.54 5.51 -2.09
C SER A 20 6.48 6.14 -1.07
N ALA A 21 5.95 6.64 0.04
CA ALA A 21 6.76 7.23 1.10
C ALA A 21 7.68 6.18 1.75
N LEU A 22 7.16 4.99 2.04
CA LEU A 22 7.96 3.89 2.58
C LEU A 22 9.08 3.52 1.61
N LEU A 23 8.75 3.28 0.35
CA LEU A 23 9.73 2.94 -0.68
C LEU A 23 10.88 3.97 -0.81
N VAL A 24 10.56 5.27 -0.72
CA VAL A 24 11.57 6.35 -0.77
C VAL A 24 12.38 6.43 0.52
N LEU A 25 11.79 6.11 1.67
CA LEU A 25 12.43 6.18 2.99
C LEU A 25 13.27 4.95 3.33
N GLU A 26 13.08 3.80 2.66
CA GLU A 26 13.82 2.57 2.95
C GLU A 26 15.35 2.79 2.95
N SER A 27 15.91 3.37 1.89
CA SER A 27 17.37 3.58 1.82
C SER A 27 17.88 4.63 2.84
N PRO A 28 17.28 5.83 2.97
CA PRO A 28 17.68 6.81 3.98
C PRO A 28 17.56 6.32 5.43
N THR A 29 16.64 5.39 5.72
CA THR A 29 16.43 4.85 7.08
C THR A 29 17.23 3.58 7.36
N GLY A 30 18.07 3.12 6.42
CA GLY A 30 18.81 1.87 6.57
C GLY A 30 17.88 0.66 6.70
N TYR A 31 16.74 0.68 5.99
CA TYR A 31 15.71 -0.36 5.97
C TYR A 31 15.02 -0.60 7.32
N ALA A 32 14.99 0.41 8.20
CA ALA A 32 14.32 0.31 9.50
C ALA A 32 12.78 0.16 9.37
N LEU A 33 12.20 0.59 8.25
CA LEU A 33 10.76 0.56 7.98
C LEU A 33 10.31 -0.65 7.17
N LEU A 34 11.24 -1.51 6.74
CA LEU A 34 10.97 -2.68 5.91
C LEU A 34 9.89 -3.59 6.49
N SER A 35 9.76 -3.62 7.82
CA SER A 35 8.71 -4.35 8.56
C SER A 35 7.28 -3.95 8.17
N LEU A 36 7.08 -2.71 7.75
CA LEU A 36 5.80 -2.18 7.32
C LEU A 36 5.45 -2.63 5.89
N GLU A 37 6.44 -2.94 5.06
CA GLU A 37 6.29 -3.30 3.65
C GLU A 37 6.13 -4.81 3.39
N TRP A 38 6.02 -5.63 4.45
CA TRP A 38 5.98 -7.10 4.35
C TRP A 38 4.90 -7.65 3.42
N PRO A 39 3.67 -7.13 3.36
CA PRO A 39 2.66 -7.62 2.42
C PRO A 39 3.17 -7.56 0.98
N GLY A 40 3.76 -6.43 0.60
CA GLY A 40 4.34 -6.20 -0.72
C GLY A 40 5.57 -7.04 -1.00
N ILE A 41 6.51 -7.10 -0.05
CA ILE A 41 7.74 -7.90 -0.19
C ILE A 41 7.39 -9.38 -0.35
N THR A 42 6.43 -9.87 0.43
CA THR A 42 5.95 -11.25 0.35
C THR A 42 5.34 -11.55 -1.02
N ALA A 43 4.49 -10.66 -1.54
CA ALA A 43 3.93 -10.82 -2.87
C ALA A 43 5.01 -10.79 -3.97
N ALA A 44 5.96 -9.85 -3.89
CA ALA A 44 7.08 -9.77 -4.82
C ALA A 44 7.90 -11.07 -4.83
N TYR A 45 8.13 -11.68 -3.65
CA TYR A 45 8.81 -12.96 -3.53
C TYR A 45 8.02 -14.11 -4.17
N PHE A 46 6.70 -14.20 -3.92
CA PHE A 46 5.84 -15.22 -4.51
C PHE A 46 5.81 -15.14 -6.05
N PHE A 47 5.80 -13.93 -6.60
CA PHE A 47 5.78 -13.70 -8.05
C PHE A 47 7.18 -13.56 -8.67
N TRP A 48 8.25 -13.79 -7.91
CA TRP A 48 9.63 -13.60 -8.39
C TRP A 48 9.94 -14.44 -9.65
N GLY A 49 9.56 -15.73 -9.63
CA GLY A 49 9.73 -16.60 -10.78
C GLY A 49 8.90 -16.16 -12.01
N ALA A 50 7.68 -15.68 -11.78
CA ALA A 50 6.77 -15.22 -12.85
C ALA A 50 7.24 -13.91 -13.50
N THR A 51 8.01 -13.09 -12.78
CA THR A 51 8.59 -11.84 -13.28
C THR A 51 9.98 -12.03 -13.91
N GLY A 52 10.43 -13.28 -14.08
CA GLY A 52 11.75 -13.59 -14.64
C GLY A 52 12.92 -13.14 -13.74
N GLY A 53 12.68 -13.01 -12.44
CA GLY A 53 13.69 -12.52 -11.49
C GLY A 53 14.02 -11.03 -11.61
N SER A 54 13.09 -10.23 -12.16
CA SER A 54 13.29 -8.79 -12.32
C SER A 54 13.09 -8.05 -11.00
N ALA A 55 14.16 -7.43 -10.50
CA ALA A 55 14.11 -6.58 -9.31
C ALA A 55 13.10 -5.43 -9.45
N LEU A 56 13.04 -4.79 -10.63
CA LEU A 56 12.14 -3.67 -10.88
C LEU A 56 10.66 -4.09 -10.86
N MET A 57 10.36 -5.29 -11.37
CA MET A 57 9.02 -5.86 -11.27
C MET A 57 8.68 -6.27 -9.84
N GLY A 58 9.64 -6.81 -9.09
CA GLY A 58 9.48 -7.07 -7.66
C GLY A 58 9.12 -5.81 -6.88
N VAL A 59 9.83 -4.71 -7.12
CA VAL A 59 9.53 -3.40 -6.50
C VAL A 59 8.14 -2.90 -6.90
N ALA A 60 7.77 -3.01 -8.18
CA ALA A 60 6.44 -2.61 -8.64
C ALA A 60 5.31 -3.42 -7.96
N ILE A 61 5.48 -4.75 -7.86
CA ILE A 61 4.52 -5.62 -7.16
C ILE A 61 4.43 -5.25 -5.68
N ALA A 62 5.58 -5.08 -5.02
CA ALA A 62 5.63 -4.71 -3.62
C ALA A 62 4.90 -3.38 -3.37
N TRP A 63 5.18 -2.37 -4.20
CA TRP A 63 4.54 -1.07 -4.13
C TRP A 63 3.01 -1.16 -4.30
N VAL A 64 2.52 -1.88 -5.32
CA VAL A 64 1.07 -2.04 -5.57
C VAL A 64 0.39 -2.72 -4.38
N VAL A 65 0.97 -3.82 -3.89
CA VAL A 65 0.35 -4.61 -2.83
C VAL A 65 0.35 -3.86 -1.50
N ASN A 66 1.44 -3.16 -1.16
CA ASN A 66 1.47 -2.28 0.00
C ASN A 66 0.45 -1.15 -0.13
N ALA A 67 0.34 -0.53 -1.31
CA ALA A 67 -0.64 0.53 -1.56
C ALA A 67 -2.07 0.04 -1.33
N LEU A 68 -2.41 -1.17 -1.79
CA LEU A 68 -3.72 -1.77 -1.56
C LEU A 68 -3.96 -2.12 -0.09
N ALA A 69 -2.95 -2.63 0.62
CA ALA A 69 -3.06 -2.94 2.05
C ALA A 69 -3.36 -1.69 2.88
N TYR A 70 -2.62 -0.60 2.67
CA TYR A 70 -2.86 0.67 3.35
C TYR A 70 -4.15 1.34 2.91
N ALA A 71 -4.52 1.23 1.64
CA ALA A 71 -5.80 1.73 1.15
C ALA A 71 -6.97 1.03 1.83
N LEU A 72 -6.90 -0.29 2.05
CA LEU A 72 -7.93 -1.02 2.79
C LEU A 72 -8.07 -0.49 4.22
N GLY A 73 -6.96 -0.28 4.92
CA GLY A 73 -6.96 0.32 6.27
C GLY A 73 -7.60 1.71 6.28
N ALA A 74 -7.20 2.59 5.36
CA ALA A 74 -7.78 3.92 5.22
C ALA A 74 -9.29 3.87 4.88
N PHE A 75 -9.69 2.97 3.99
CA PHE A 75 -11.08 2.79 3.60
C PHE A 75 -11.96 2.40 4.80
N ILE A 76 -11.49 1.46 5.62
CA ILE A 76 -12.19 1.02 6.83
C ILE A 76 -12.35 2.19 7.80
N LEU A 77 -11.29 2.95 8.07
CA LEU A 77 -11.34 4.08 8.99
C LEU A 77 -12.31 5.16 8.52
N ILE A 78 -12.21 5.61 7.27
CA ILE A 78 -13.07 6.66 6.71
C ILE A 78 -14.54 6.19 6.70
N SER A 79 -14.78 4.93 6.34
CA SER A 79 -16.12 4.35 6.33
C SER A 79 -16.72 4.25 7.74
N ALA A 80 -15.92 3.87 8.74
CA ALA A 80 -16.33 3.85 10.14
C ALA A 80 -16.71 5.25 10.62
N PHE A 81 -15.86 6.26 10.41
CA PHE A 81 -16.18 7.64 10.79
C PHE A 81 -17.47 8.14 10.11
N ARG A 82 -17.66 7.82 8.83
CA ARG A 82 -18.89 8.15 8.13
C ARG A 82 -20.11 7.50 8.81
N ALA A 83 -20.02 6.23 9.18
CA ALA A 83 -21.12 5.51 9.84
C ALA A 83 -21.46 6.11 11.22
N LEU A 84 -20.45 6.54 12.00
CA LEU A 84 -20.66 7.21 13.29
C LEU A 84 -21.22 8.63 13.17
N SER A 85 -20.99 9.31 12.04
CA SER A 85 -21.46 10.67 11.80
C SER A 85 -22.87 10.78 11.18
N ASN A 86 -23.51 9.64 10.89
CA ASN A 86 -24.92 9.56 10.44
C ASN A 86 -25.83 9.40 11.65
#